data_AF-A0A955EC40-F1
#
_entry.id   AF-A0A955EC40-F1
#
_cell.length_a   1.000
_cell.length_b   1.000
_cell.length_c   1.000
_cell.angle_alpha   90.00
_cell.angle_beta   90.00
_cell.angle_gamma   90.00
#
_symmetry.space_group_name_H-M   'P 1'
#
loop_
_entity.id
_entity.type
_entity.pdbx_description
1 polymer ?
#
loop_
_entity_poly.entity_id
_entity_poly.type
_entity_poly.pdbx_seq_one_letter_code
_entity_poly.pdbx_strand_id
1 'polypeptide(L)'
;MEWWKAIGLAGENLILREHEKDELSHYSQGTSDVEYRFPFTAPGFGELEGIAHRGDYDLRQHQQHSKAKLEYLDTTRGELAPNGQPKGERYLPHCIEPAAGLDRGVLALLCEAYTKDESRASPEFLKLHPRVAPVKAAVFPLVAKDGMPEIGERLHRELSERFWRLGPVEFDEKQSIGK
;
A
#
# COMPACT_ATOMS: atom_id res chain seq x y z
N MET A 1 1.58 6.77 7.93
CA MET A 1 0.98 7.45 6.76
C MET A 1 1.94 7.65 5.58
N GLU A 2 3.26 7.80 5.78
CA GLU A 2 4.20 8.11 4.68
C GLU A 2 4.21 7.09 3.53
N TRP A 3 3.97 5.81 3.81
CA TRP A 3 3.90 4.80 2.76
C TRP A 3 2.78 5.06 1.74
N TRP A 4 1.56 5.37 2.23
CA TRP A 4 0.40 5.72 1.40
C TRP A 4 0.65 6.99 0.57
N LYS A 5 1.22 8.03 1.18
CA LYS A 5 1.60 9.26 0.47
C LYS A 5 2.61 8.98 -0.64
N ALA A 6 3.60 8.13 -0.37
CA ALA A 6 4.63 7.75 -1.35
C ALA A 6 4.10 6.91 -2.52
N ILE A 7 2.86 6.40 -2.49
CA ILE A 7 2.20 5.74 -3.64
C ILE A 7 1.11 6.59 -4.30
N GLY A 8 0.89 7.83 -3.85
CA GLY A 8 -0.02 8.77 -4.49
C GLY A 8 -1.19 9.24 -3.63
N LEU A 9 -1.42 8.67 -2.44
CA LEU A 9 -2.45 9.16 -1.50
C LEU A 9 -1.92 10.35 -0.69
N ALA A 10 -1.58 11.44 -1.38
CA ALA A 10 -0.94 12.62 -0.80
C ALA A 10 -1.88 13.83 -0.61
N GLY A 11 -3.16 13.71 -0.97
CA GLY A 11 -4.16 14.75 -0.77
C GLY A 11 -4.72 14.82 0.67
N GLU A 12 -5.73 15.68 0.84
CA GLU A 12 -6.43 15.90 2.12
C GLU A 12 -7.44 14.81 2.48
N ASN A 13 -7.54 13.77 1.63
CA ASN A 13 -8.47 12.66 1.81
C ASN A 13 -7.94 11.58 2.76
N LEU A 14 -6.72 11.71 3.30
CA LEU A 14 -6.11 10.73 4.20
C LEU A 14 -5.96 11.30 5.61
N ILE A 15 -6.45 10.59 6.61
CA ILE A 15 -6.28 10.94 8.03
C ILE A 15 -5.82 9.72 8.84
N LEU A 16 -5.34 9.99 10.06
CA LEU A 16 -5.13 8.98 11.09
C LEU A 16 -6.11 9.27 12.23
N ARG A 17 -6.98 8.31 12.54
CA ARG A 17 -7.99 8.41 13.60
C ARG A 17 -7.71 7.38 14.68
N GLU A 18 -7.66 7.81 15.93
CA GLU A 18 -7.59 6.90 17.07
C GLU A 18 -8.99 6.34 17.37
N HIS A 19 -9.07 5.05 17.72
CA HIS A 19 -10.31 4.43 18.18
C HIS A 19 -10.68 4.91 19.58
N GLU A 20 -11.98 5.12 19.81
CA GLU A 20 -12.50 5.28 21.16
C GLU A 20 -12.52 3.93 21.89
N LYS A 21 -12.61 3.97 23.23
CA LYS A 21 -12.48 2.75 24.06
C LYS A 21 -13.53 1.68 23.76
N ASP A 22 -14.72 2.08 23.35
CA ASP A 22 -15.84 1.19 23.02
C ASP A 22 -15.79 0.64 21.58
N GLU A 23 -14.94 1.20 20.72
CA GLU A 23 -14.67 0.71 19.37
C GLU A 23 -13.57 -0.35 19.34
N LEU A 24 -12.75 -0.43 20.40
CA LEU A 24 -11.63 -1.36 20.48
C LEU A 24 -12.11 -2.81 20.41
N SER A 25 -11.45 -3.58 19.53
CA SER A 25 -11.57 -5.03 19.54
C SER A 25 -11.13 -5.60 20.89
N HIS A 26 -11.77 -6.69 21.33
CA HIS A 26 -11.53 -7.32 22.64
C HIS A 26 -10.08 -7.73 22.95
N TYR A 27 -9.24 -7.85 21.92
CA TYR A 27 -7.82 -8.19 22.02
C TYR A 27 -6.89 -6.97 21.89
N SER A 28 -7.42 -5.79 21.54
CA SER A 28 -6.63 -4.59 21.30
C SER A 28 -6.45 -3.79 22.60
N GLN A 29 -5.22 -3.36 22.86
CA GLN A 29 -4.87 -2.39 23.89
C GLN A 29 -5.01 -0.95 23.38
N GLY A 30 -5.06 -0.76 22.06
CA GLY A 30 -5.21 0.52 21.38
C GLY A 30 -5.14 0.32 19.88
N THR A 31 -5.97 1.04 19.13
CA THR A 31 -6.02 0.95 17.67
C THR A 31 -6.10 2.36 17.08
N SER A 32 -5.41 2.56 15.96
CA SER A 32 -5.61 3.73 15.11
C SER A 32 -5.83 3.29 13.67
N ASP A 33 -6.81 3.90 13.00
CA ASP A 33 -7.08 3.65 11.60
C ASP A 33 -6.49 4.76 10.75
N VAL A 34 -5.81 4.37 9.69
CA VAL A 34 -5.67 5.23 8.52
C VAL A 34 -7.00 5.17 7.79
N GLU A 35 -7.63 6.33 7.63
CA GLU A 35 -8.92 6.42 6.95
C GLU A 35 -8.81 7.28 5.68
N TYR A 36 -9.62 6.92 4.69
CA TYR A 36 -9.70 7.62 3.42
C TYR A 36 -11.11 8.18 3.18
N ARG A 37 -11.21 9.40 2.65
CA ARG A 37 -12.48 10.02 2.26
C ARG A 37 -12.91 9.49 0.89
N PHE A 38 -13.53 8.30 0.88
CA PHE A 38 -14.10 7.75 -0.35
C PHE A 38 -15.30 8.60 -0.83
N PRO A 39 -15.60 8.60 -2.14
CA PRO A 39 -16.80 9.27 -2.66
C PRO A 39 -18.11 8.81 -2.00
N PHE A 40 -18.20 7.53 -1.62
CA PHE A 40 -19.39 6.96 -0.97
C PHE A 40 -19.44 7.21 0.55
N THR A 41 -18.34 7.62 1.17
CA THR A 41 -18.33 8.03 2.59
C THR A 41 -18.40 9.55 2.76
N ALA A 42 -18.22 10.32 1.68
CA ALA A 42 -18.17 11.76 1.73
C ALA A 42 -19.42 12.39 2.37
N PRO A 43 -19.28 13.41 3.24
CA PRO A 43 -18.02 14.11 3.58
C PRO A 43 -17.14 13.39 4.62
N GLY A 44 -17.59 12.26 5.18
CA GLY A 44 -16.86 11.45 6.17
C GLY A 44 -15.79 10.53 5.58
N PHE A 45 -15.11 9.83 6.47
CA PHE A 45 -13.99 8.94 6.16
C PHE A 45 -14.38 7.49 6.41
N GLY A 46 -13.74 6.57 5.70
CA GLY A 46 -13.86 5.13 5.91
C GLY A 46 -12.49 4.50 6.09
N GLU A 47 -12.43 3.40 6.85
CA GLU A 47 -11.20 2.68 7.17
C GLU A 47 -10.48 2.18 5.90
N LEU A 48 -9.16 2.36 5.87
CA LEU A 48 -8.26 1.91 4.80
C LEU A 48 -7.21 0.92 5.34
N GLU A 49 -6.67 1.21 6.52
CA GLU A 49 -5.73 0.35 7.24
C GLU A 49 -5.94 0.51 8.74
N GLY A 50 -6.16 -0.59 9.45
CA GLY A 50 -6.17 -0.61 10.92
C GLY A 50 -4.77 -0.89 11.48
N ILE A 51 -4.34 -0.14 12.49
CA ILE A 51 -3.06 -0.34 13.18
C ILE A 51 -3.37 -0.66 14.64
N ALA A 52 -3.37 -1.96 14.97
CA ALA A 52 -3.77 -2.45 16.29
C ALA A 52 -2.57 -2.86 17.15
N HIS A 53 -2.53 -2.40 18.39
CA HIS A 53 -1.64 -2.94 19.42
C HIS A 53 -2.36 -4.06 20.17
N ARG A 54 -2.04 -5.31 19.84
CA ARG A 54 -2.76 -6.51 20.32
C ARG A 54 -2.17 -7.11 21.61
N GLY A 55 -1.21 -6.40 22.22
CA GLY A 55 -0.42 -6.92 23.33
C GLY A 55 0.15 -8.30 23.01
N ASP A 56 0.18 -9.20 23.99
CA ASP A 56 0.58 -10.59 23.83
C ASP A 56 -0.61 -11.55 23.67
N TYR A 57 -1.82 -11.03 23.42
CA TYR A 57 -3.06 -11.82 23.44
C TYR A 57 -2.98 -13.02 22.50
N ASP A 58 -2.56 -12.81 21.24
CA ASP A 58 -2.52 -13.85 20.21
C ASP A 58 -1.60 -15.00 20.58
N LEU A 59 -0.36 -14.69 20.96
CA LEU A 59 0.63 -15.70 21.35
C LEU A 59 0.22 -16.42 22.63
N ARG A 60 -0.40 -15.70 23.58
CA ARG A 60 -0.91 -16.31 24.81
C ARG A 60 -2.00 -17.33 24.51
N GLN A 61 -2.98 -16.98 23.67
CA GLN A 61 -4.04 -17.90 23.26
C GLN A 61 -3.47 -19.11 22.51
N HIS A 62 -2.57 -18.90 21.54
CA HIS A 62 -1.95 -20.01 20.81
C HIS A 62 -1.13 -20.92 21.71
N GLN A 63 -0.34 -20.40 22.63
CA GLN A 63 0.43 -21.19 23.61
C GLN A 63 -0.48 -22.03 24.51
N GLN A 64 -1.58 -21.45 25.02
CA GLN A 64 -2.53 -22.16 25.89
C GLN A 64 -3.21 -23.35 25.20
N HIS A 65 -3.59 -23.20 23.94
CA HIS A 65 -4.35 -24.22 23.20
C HIS A 65 -3.44 -25.24 22.51
N SER A 66 -2.30 -24.82 21.96
CA SER A 66 -1.35 -25.72 21.27
C SER A 66 -0.40 -26.46 22.22
N LYS A 67 -0.22 -25.97 23.45
CA LYS A 67 0.80 -26.43 24.41
C LYS A 67 2.25 -26.24 23.96
N ALA A 68 2.49 -25.57 22.82
CA ALA A 68 3.81 -25.17 22.40
C ALA A 68 4.25 -23.91 23.17
N LYS A 69 5.53 -23.87 23.60
CA LYS A 69 6.11 -22.67 24.21
C LYS A 69 6.44 -21.65 23.13
N LEU A 70 5.85 -20.46 23.22
CA LEU A 70 6.02 -19.34 22.28
C LEU A 70 6.76 -18.14 22.92
N GLU A 71 7.30 -18.31 24.12
CA GLU A 71 8.08 -17.28 24.82
C GLU A 71 9.45 -17.06 24.17
N TYR A 72 9.81 -15.79 23.99
CA TYR A 72 11.14 -15.38 23.57
C TYR A 72 12.04 -15.23 24.80
N LEU A 73 13.29 -15.67 24.72
CA LEU A 73 14.33 -15.42 25.73
C LEU A 73 15.20 -14.27 25.25
N ASP A 74 15.11 -13.13 25.93
CA ASP A 74 15.94 -11.97 25.69
C ASP A 74 17.10 -11.95 26.68
N THR A 75 18.31 -12.23 26.21
CA THR A 75 19.53 -12.27 27.03
C THR A 75 20.10 -10.89 27.37
N THR A 76 19.50 -9.82 26.83
CA THR A 76 19.91 -8.43 27.12
C THR A 76 19.07 -7.79 28.21
N ARG A 77 17.98 -8.45 28.63
CA ARG A 77 17.05 -8.01 29.67
C ARG A 77 17.13 -8.88 30.92
N GLY A 78 16.36 -8.49 31.94
CA GLY A 78 16.27 -9.17 33.22
C GLY A 78 17.28 -8.65 34.26
N GLU A 79 17.23 -9.24 35.45
CA GLU A 79 18.14 -8.88 36.54
C GLU A 79 19.61 -9.11 36.15
N LEU A 80 20.50 -8.26 36.64
CA LEU A 80 21.94 -8.46 36.47
C LEU A 80 22.43 -9.60 37.38
N ALA A 81 23.22 -10.49 36.81
CA ALA A 81 24.02 -11.45 37.55
C ALA A 81 25.23 -10.76 38.23
N PRO A 82 25.88 -11.39 39.22
CA PRO A 82 27.03 -10.80 39.92
C PRO A 82 28.21 -10.41 39.02
N ASN A 83 28.29 -10.99 37.82
CA ASN A 83 29.28 -10.67 36.79
C ASN A 83 28.90 -9.47 35.90
N GLY A 84 27.79 -8.77 36.21
CA GLY A 84 27.30 -7.62 35.48
C GLY A 84 26.53 -7.92 34.20
N GLN A 85 26.33 -9.20 33.84
CA GLN A 85 25.53 -9.57 32.66
C GLN A 85 24.04 -9.77 33.02
N PRO A 86 23.09 -9.42 32.14
CA PRO A 86 21.69 -9.74 32.34
C PRO A 86 21.47 -11.27 32.38
N LYS A 87 20.67 -11.75 33.34
CA LYS A 87 20.31 -13.18 33.47
C LYS A 87 19.41 -13.68 32.34
N GLY A 88 18.86 -12.76 31.55
CA GLY A 88 17.86 -13.01 30.54
C GLY A 88 16.44 -12.99 31.10
N GLU A 89 15.50 -12.60 30.25
CA GLU A 89 14.06 -12.52 30.57
C GLU A 89 13.27 -13.32 29.54
N ARG A 90 12.31 -14.13 29.99
CA ARG A 90 11.34 -14.79 29.11
C ARG A 90 10.03 -14.02 29.09
N TYR A 91 9.52 -13.72 27.91
CA TYR A 91 8.23 -13.05 27.74
C TYR A 91 7.54 -13.47 26.44
N LEU A 92 6.23 -13.24 26.36
CA LEU A 92 5.50 -13.30 25.10
C LEU A 92 5.62 -11.94 24.40
N PRO A 93 6.19 -11.88 23.19
CA PRO A 93 6.30 -10.64 22.44
C PRO A 93 4.93 -9.99 22.21
N HIS A 94 4.89 -8.66 22.23
CA HIS A 94 3.70 -7.93 21.81
C HIS A 94 3.57 -7.94 20.28
N CYS A 95 2.34 -8.01 19.80
CA CYS A 95 1.99 -7.90 18.38
C CYS A 95 1.46 -6.48 18.09
N ILE A 96 2.11 -5.79 17.15
CA ILE A 96 1.58 -4.59 16.50
C ILE A 96 1.19 -5.01 15.09
N GLU A 97 -0.09 -4.86 14.74
CA GLU A 97 -0.66 -5.34 13.50
C GLU A 97 -1.15 -4.15 12.66
N PRO A 98 -0.37 -3.71 11.66
CA PRO A 98 -0.87 -2.92 10.55
C PRO A 98 -1.56 -3.85 9.55
N ALA A 99 -2.87 -3.67 9.35
CA ALA A 99 -3.71 -4.46 8.48
C ALA A 99 -4.38 -3.57 7.44
N ALA A 100 -3.84 -3.55 6.22
CA ALA A 100 -4.37 -2.79 5.10
C ALA A 100 -5.17 -3.69 4.14
N GLY A 101 -6.37 -3.25 3.76
CA GLY A 101 -7.18 -3.94 2.75
C GLY A 101 -6.69 -3.65 1.33
N LEU A 102 -6.25 -4.66 0.58
CA LEU A 102 -5.75 -4.49 -0.79
C LEU A 102 -6.79 -3.81 -1.70
N ASP A 103 -8.02 -4.32 -1.72
CA ASP A 103 -9.10 -3.80 -2.56
C ASP A 103 -9.43 -2.33 -2.24
N ARG A 104 -9.48 -1.98 -0.95
CA ARG A 104 -9.69 -0.59 -0.51
C ARG A 104 -8.50 0.30 -0.88
N GLY A 105 -7.27 -0.22 -0.78
CA GLY A 105 -6.07 0.48 -1.23
C GLY A 105 -6.08 0.79 -2.72
N VAL A 106 -6.45 -0.18 -3.57
CA VAL A 106 -6.58 0.03 -5.01
C VAL A 106 -7.69 1.04 -5.30
N LEU A 107 -8.85 0.91 -4.66
CA LEU A 107 -9.96 1.85 -4.83
C LEU A 107 -9.56 3.28 -4.43
N ALA A 108 -8.89 3.46 -3.29
CA ALA A 108 -8.42 4.76 -2.84
C ALA A 108 -7.46 5.39 -3.86
N LEU A 109 -6.52 4.61 -4.42
CA LEU A 109 -5.61 5.09 -5.46
C LEU A 109 -6.34 5.52 -6.74
N LEU A 110 -7.38 4.80 -7.14
CA LEU A 110 -8.21 5.17 -8.29
C LEU A 110 -9.00 6.46 -8.02
N CYS A 111 -9.62 6.58 -6.85
CA CYS A 111 -10.34 7.78 -6.43
C CYS A 111 -9.42 9.01 -6.39
N GLU A 112 -8.22 8.86 -5.82
CA GLU A 112 -7.25 9.95 -5.71
C GLU A 112 -6.67 10.37 -7.07
N ALA A 113 -6.48 9.40 -7.98
CA ALA A 113 -5.92 9.67 -9.30
C ALA A 113 -6.95 10.23 -10.30
N TYR A 114 -8.24 9.96 -10.12
CA TYR A 114 -9.27 10.42 -11.06
C TYR A 114 -9.29 11.94 -11.16
N THR A 115 -8.97 12.44 -12.35
CA THR A 115 -8.82 13.85 -12.65
C THR A 115 -9.65 14.21 -13.87
N LYS A 116 -10.39 15.30 -13.79
CA LYS A 116 -11.12 15.90 -14.90
C LYS A 116 -10.50 17.24 -15.28
N ASP A 117 -10.11 17.39 -16.54
CA ASP A 117 -9.49 18.58 -17.11
C ASP A 117 -10.10 18.89 -18.48
N GLU A 118 -11.05 19.82 -18.51
CA GLU A 118 -11.79 20.22 -19.72
C GLU A 118 -10.90 20.87 -20.79
N SER A 119 -9.65 21.21 -20.48
CA SER A 119 -8.70 21.74 -21.47
C SER A 119 -8.12 20.66 -22.40
N ARG A 120 -8.31 19.38 -22.06
CA ARG A 120 -7.78 18.23 -22.80
C ARG A 120 -8.82 17.66 -23.77
N ALA A 121 -8.34 17.06 -24.86
CA ALA A 121 -9.21 16.35 -25.82
C ALA A 121 -9.91 15.12 -25.20
N SER A 122 -9.23 14.44 -24.27
CA SER A 122 -9.84 13.46 -23.36
C SER A 122 -9.82 14.06 -21.95
N PRO A 123 -10.96 14.62 -21.47
CA PRO A 123 -10.99 15.36 -20.21
C PRO A 123 -10.76 14.50 -18.97
N GLU A 124 -11.09 13.22 -19.02
CA GLU A 124 -11.01 12.31 -17.87
C GLU A 124 -9.78 11.42 -17.98
N PHE A 125 -8.96 11.39 -16.93
CA PHE A 125 -7.77 10.55 -16.87
C PHE A 125 -7.40 10.20 -15.42
N LEU A 126 -6.58 9.16 -15.26
CA LEU A 126 -6.03 8.76 -13.96
C LEU A 126 -4.60 9.29 -13.82
N LYS A 127 -4.39 10.24 -12.91
CA LYS A 127 -3.07 10.77 -12.53
C LYS A 127 -2.38 9.87 -11.51
N LEU A 128 -2.25 8.59 -11.82
CA LEU A 128 -1.62 7.59 -10.95
C LEU A 128 -0.14 7.94 -10.71
N HIS A 129 0.34 7.69 -9.49
CA HIS A 129 1.77 7.76 -9.23
C HIS A 129 2.53 6.70 -10.06
N PRO A 130 3.68 7.01 -10.69
CA PRO A 130 4.38 6.08 -11.60
C PRO A 130 4.68 4.70 -11.00
N ARG A 131 4.89 4.64 -9.67
CA ARG A 131 5.12 3.38 -8.94
C ARG A 131 3.93 2.40 -9.04
N VAL A 132 2.71 2.91 -9.07
CA VAL A 132 1.47 2.11 -9.06
C VAL A 132 0.70 2.11 -10.37
N ALA A 133 1.13 2.89 -11.37
CA ALA A 133 0.54 2.84 -12.71
C ALA A 133 0.59 1.40 -13.27
N PRO A 134 -0.52 0.83 -13.79
CA PRO A 134 -0.57 -0.55 -14.26
C PRO A 134 0.24 -0.74 -15.56
N VAL A 135 0.25 0.29 -16.41
CA VAL A 135 1.08 0.40 -17.62
C VAL A 135 2.13 1.47 -17.37
N LYS A 136 3.41 1.15 -17.63
CA LYS A 136 4.53 2.04 -17.31
C LYS A 136 4.87 3.01 -18.43
N ALA A 137 4.65 2.61 -19.66
CA ALA A 137 4.83 3.43 -20.84
C ALA A 137 3.97 2.89 -21.98
N ALA A 138 3.74 3.72 -22.99
CA ALA A 138 3.12 3.31 -24.23
C ALA A 138 3.89 3.91 -25.41
N VAL A 139 3.98 3.16 -26.51
CA VAL A 139 4.64 3.57 -27.75
C VAL A 139 3.60 3.70 -28.84
N PHE A 140 3.46 4.92 -29.37
CA PHE A 140 2.49 5.25 -30.40
C PHE A 140 3.20 5.83 -31.63
N PRO A 141 3.28 5.10 -32.77
CA PRO A 141 3.71 5.68 -34.03
C PRO A 141 2.80 6.83 -34.42
N LEU A 142 3.38 7.95 -34.89
CA LEU A 142 2.59 9.13 -35.24
C LEU A 142 1.64 8.87 -36.43
N VAL A 143 2.09 8.07 -37.40
CA VAL A 143 1.29 7.61 -38.54
C VAL A 143 1.57 6.14 -38.82
N ALA A 144 0.57 5.41 -39.32
CA ALA A 144 0.68 4.01 -39.71
C ALA A 144 1.30 3.83 -41.12
N LYS A 145 2.40 4.53 -41.40
CA LYS A 145 3.12 4.50 -42.68
C LYS A 145 4.56 5.02 -42.53
N ASP A 146 5.28 5.10 -43.65
CA ASP A 146 6.60 5.72 -43.76
C ASP A 146 7.65 5.10 -42.81
N GLY A 147 7.52 3.80 -42.51
CA GLY A 147 8.46 3.09 -41.63
C GLY A 147 8.28 3.37 -40.13
N MET A 148 7.29 4.18 -39.74
CA MET A 148 7.06 4.53 -38.33
C MET A 148 6.56 3.36 -37.47
N PRO A 149 5.66 2.47 -37.96
CA PRO A 149 5.31 1.25 -37.24
C PRO A 149 6.52 0.43 -36.83
N GLU A 150 7.45 0.19 -37.75
CA GLU A 150 8.65 -0.63 -37.54
C GLU A 150 9.59 0.01 -36.50
N ILE A 151 9.68 1.35 -36.50
CA ILE A 151 10.42 2.09 -35.45
C ILE A 151 9.73 1.92 -34.09
N GLY A 152 8.40 2.05 -34.06
CA GLY A 152 7.61 1.90 -32.84
C GLY A 152 7.70 0.50 -32.24
N GLU A 153 7.58 -0.54 -33.07
CA GLU A 153 7.76 -1.94 -32.64
C GLU A 153 9.17 -2.19 -32.09
N ARG A 154 10.20 -1.63 -32.73
CA ARG A 154 11.57 -1.74 -32.23
C ARG A 154 11.72 -1.08 -30.85
N LEU A 155 11.20 0.14 -30.68
CA LEU A 155 11.22 0.84 -29.39
C LEU A 155 10.43 0.10 -28.32
N HIS A 156 9.24 -0.40 -28.66
CA HIS A 156 8.42 -1.21 -27.78
C HIS A 156 9.17 -2.43 -27.27
N ARG A 157 9.84 -3.17 -28.18
CA ARG A 157 10.67 -4.32 -27.81
C ARG A 157 11.83 -3.92 -26.90
N GLU A 158 12.61 -2.91 -27.29
CA GLU A 158 13.76 -2.46 -26.49
C GLU A 158 13.36 -2.01 -25.08
N LEU A 159 12.27 -1.26 -24.95
CA LEU A 159 11.75 -0.80 -23.66
C LEU A 159 11.22 -1.97 -22.83
N SER A 160 10.45 -2.87 -23.45
CA SER A 160 9.89 -4.05 -22.79
C SER A 160 11.00 -4.96 -22.25
N GLU A 161 12.05 -5.21 -23.04
CA GLU A 161 13.21 -6.02 -22.63
C GLU A 161 14.01 -5.33 -21.52
N ARG A 162 14.29 -4.03 -21.67
CA ARG A 162 15.11 -3.29 -20.70
C ARG A 162 14.41 -3.09 -19.36
N PHE A 163 13.09 -2.90 -19.36
CA PHE A 163 12.31 -2.52 -18.19
C PHE A 163 11.27 -3.56 -17.75
N TRP A 164 11.41 -4.82 -18.18
CA TRP A 164 10.44 -5.90 -17.90
C TRP A 164 10.06 -6.05 -16.42
N ARG A 165 10.98 -5.73 -15.50
CA ARG A 165 10.75 -5.80 -14.04
C ARG A 165 9.89 -4.67 -13.49
N LEU A 166 9.78 -3.55 -14.20
CA LEU A 166 9.03 -2.38 -13.76
C LEU A 166 7.55 -2.49 -14.11
N GLY A 167 7.21 -3.18 -15.21
CA GLY A 167 5.83 -3.40 -15.64
C GLY A 167 5.70 -3.37 -17.16
N PRO A 168 4.46 -3.54 -17.67
CA PRO A 168 4.20 -3.63 -19.09
C PRO A 168 4.41 -2.28 -19.79
N VAL A 169 4.81 -2.38 -21.05
CA VAL A 169 4.83 -1.28 -22.03
C VAL A 169 3.85 -1.64 -23.13
N GLU A 170 2.94 -0.72 -23.45
CA GLU A 170 1.96 -0.91 -24.51
C GLU A 170 2.45 -0.38 -25.86
N PHE A 171 1.89 -0.91 -26.93
CA PHE A 171 2.11 -0.43 -28.30
C PHE A 171 0.75 -0.32 -28.98
N ASP A 172 0.48 0.83 -29.60
CA ASP A 172 -0.70 1.02 -30.42
C ASP A 172 -0.37 1.88 -31.64
N GLU A 173 -0.72 1.40 -32.82
CA GLU A 173 -0.57 2.11 -34.10
C GLU A 173 -1.92 2.50 -34.72
N LYS A 174 -3.02 2.16 -34.05
CA LYS A 174 -4.37 2.38 -34.55
C LYS A 174 -4.83 3.79 -34.27
N GLN A 175 -5.74 4.26 -35.12
CA GLN A 175 -6.42 5.55 -34.98
C GLN A 175 -5.47 6.76 -35.00
N SER A 176 -6.02 7.95 -34.73
CA SER A 176 -5.26 9.18 -34.59
C SER A 176 -4.58 9.23 -33.22
N ILE A 177 -3.37 9.78 -33.14
CA ILE A 177 -2.52 9.89 -31.92
C ILE A 177 -3.21 10.39 -30.64
N GLY A 178 -4.33 11.12 -30.75
CA GLY A 178 -5.09 11.63 -29.61
C GLY A 178 -6.25 10.74 -29.13
N LYS A 179 -6.49 9.60 -29.78
CA LYS A 179 -7.56 8.64 -29.43
C LYS A 179 -6.99 7.37 -28.84
#